data_AF-A0A5C5YQG3-F1
#
_entry.id   AF-A0A5C5YQG3-F1
#
_cell.length_a   1.000
_cell.length_b   1.000
_cell.length_c   1.000
_cell.angle_alpha   90.00
_cell.angle_beta   90.00
_cell.angle_gamma   90.00
#
_symmetry.space_group_name_H-M   'P 1'
#
loop_
_entity.id
_entity.type
_entity.pdbx_description
1 polymer ?
#
loop_
_entity_poly.entity_id
_entity_poly.type
_entity_poly.pdbx_seq_one_letter_code
_entity_poly.pdbx_strand_id
1 'polypeptide(L)'
;MVVENEITSFLGWLIPTGSNWYEGALFQFLVTGLVFALGALLLSFLVLLVRYGPAKAGDLIYRTFTDGFVDLIRISPRRVGALAWLSIKESWRRQAIIALIIYGVILSFASWFLQTNQDPAKVQIDFVMAWTTFLMLLQGLLLSAFSLPNDFKAKTIYTIVTKPVRACDIVLGRILGFTLLGTVMLAIMGACSYLYVNRSLSHTHTIDATRIENIVDAQGAVIGRAAETSYNNDHSHPVETNPDGSGEALSSYGHRHPVRADGDRLVVGNATDFIRARVPKRAASLNYLDRQGVEADRGVSVGSEWDYRSFIAGGTNAAAIWTFDGVTRETLATDGDVNYLPVELIVRVFRTHKGDIEEAIRGSIQLRNPDNREIKSSLVVFPAKDMSVNSFRFTETLFDAADQKEINLLDDLVSKDGRVEVIVQCIDGGQYFGFARADCYVRLPEGNPAWNFVKGHLGIWVQMVIVITIGVLASTFLNGPIAALLTVSFILLGFFRDFFVSVATGTSYGGGPIESFVRLITQMNLTTPFSEERGAPVRIMKTLDDVIEVTMQAVASVLPDFYSLSSATYVAQGYDIPAAVVGRQVCIALAYIVGFTIAGYFLLRTREVAK
;
A
#
# COMPACT_ATOMS: atom_id res chain seq x y z
N MET A 1 -2.67 -0.13 -5.25
CA MET A 1 -1.22 -0.30 -5.51
C MET A 1 -1.06 -1.58 -6.29
N VAL A 2 -0.52 -1.53 -7.49
CA VAL A 2 -0.24 -2.73 -8.27
C VAL A 2 1.24 -3.03 -8.09
N VAL A 3 1.54 -3.98 -7.20
CA VAL A 3 2.93 -4.37 -6.92
C VAL A 3 3.38 -5.25 -8.07
N GLU A 4 4.09 -4.65 -9.02
CA GLU A 4 4.46 -5.31 -10.28
C GLU A 4 5.54 -6.35 -10.11
N ASN A 5 6.55 -6.05 -9.30
CA ASN A 5 7.73 -6.87 -9.09
C ASN A 5 7.60 -7.65 -7.78
N GLU A 6 8.26 -8.79 -7.71
CA GLU A 6 8.50 -9.44 -6.42
C GLU A 6 9.20 -8.46 -5.48
N ILE A 7 8.69 -8.38 -4.25
CA ILE A 7 9.25 -7.48 -3.25
C ILE A 7 10.62 -8.03 -2.86
N THR A 8 11.67 -7.23 -3.05
CA THR A 8 13.04 -7.65 -2.69
C THR A 8 13.10 -8.09 -1.21
N SER A 9 14.02 -9.00 -0.90
CA SER A 9 14.19 -9.43 0.49
C SER A 9 14.57 -8.24 1.39
N PHE A 10 14.23 -8.33 2.69
CA PHE A 10 14.55 -7.25 3.64
C PHE A 10 16.06 -6.94 3.66
N LEU A 11 16.90 -7.98 3.69
CA LEU A 11 18.36 -7.82 3.68
C LEU A 11 18.86 -7.26 2.34
N GLY A 12 18.29 -7.70 1.22
CA GLY A 12 18.63 -7.17 -0.11
C GLY A 12 18.32 -5.68 -0.25
N TRP A 13 17.26 -5.19 0.41
CA TRP A 13 16.95 -3.77 0.47
C TRP A 13 17.86 -2.99 1.44
N LEU A 14 18.18 -3.58 2.60
CA LEU A 14 18.97 -2.91 3.63
C LEU A 14 20.45 -2.79 3.24
N ILE A 15 21.03 -3.91 2.81
CA ILE A 15 22.44 -4.08 2.42
C ILE A 15 22.49 -4.94 1.15
N PRO A 16 22.19 -4.36 -0.03
CA PRO A 16 22.29 -5.05 -1.31
C PRO A 16 23.72 -5.55 -1.53
N THR A 17 23.83 -6.76 -2.09
CA THR A 17 25.11 -7.37 -2.47
C THR A 17 25.34 -7.18 -3.97
N GLY A 18 26.56 -6.88 -4.39
CA GLY A 18 26.91 -6.68 -5.81
C GLY A 18 27.27 -5.24 -6.18
N SER A 19 27.14 -4.91 -7.48
CA SER A 19 27.53 -3.59 -8.04
C SER A 19 26.73 -2.42 -7.51
N ASN A 20 25.48 -2.66 -7.08
CA ASN A 20 24.54 -1.62 -6.66
C ASN A 20 24.50 -1.46 -5.13
N TRP A 21 25.59 -1.78 -4.44
CA TRP A 21 25.68 -1.68 -2.97
C TRP A 21 25.36 -0.27 -2.43
N TYR A 22 25.64 0.76 -3.23
CA TYR A 22 25.37 2.17 -2.88
C TYR A 22 23.87 2.51 -2.86
N GLU A 23 23.00 1.68 -3.43
CA GLU A 23 21.54 1.85 -3.39
C GLU A 23 20.93 1.34 -2.07
N GLY A 24 21.75 0.71 -1.21
CA GLY A 24 21.31 0.17 0.07
C GLY A 24 20.76 1.22 1.03
N ALA A 25 19.62 0.91 1.65
CA ALA A 25 18.94 1.83 2.55
C ALA A 25 19.82 2.27 3.73
N LEU A 26 20.67 1.37 4.26
CA LEU A 26 21.59 1.70 5.34
C LEU A 26 22.66 2.71 4.89
N PHE A 27 23.24 2.50 3.71
CA PHE A 27 24.25 3.40 3.16
C PHE A 27 23.65 4.79 2.89
N GLN A 28 22.48 4.83 2.24
CA GLN A 28 21.74 6.06 1.97
C GLN A 28 21.40 6.82 3.25
N PHE A 29 20.99 6.11 4.32
CA PHE A 29 20.76 6.73 5.63
C PHE A 29 22.04 7.34 6.22
N LEU A 30 23.17 6.63 6.18
CA LEU A 30 24.45 7.13 6.70
C LEU A 30 24.95 8.34 5.91
N VAL A 31 24.86 8.31 4.58
CA VAL A 31 25.25 9.43 3.70
C VAL A 31 24.35 10.64 3.96
N THR A 32 23.04 10.44 3.98
CA THR A 32 22.08 11.52 4.28
C THR A 32 22.37 12.12 5.66
N GLY A 33 22.49 11.27 6.69
CA GLY A 33 22.83 11.71 8.04
C GLY A 33 24.15 12.49 8.11
N LEU A 34 25.18 12.04 7.40
CA LEU A 34 26.48 12.73 7.31
C LEU A 34 26.35 14.09 6.61
N VAL A 35 25.65 14.17 5.48
CA VAL A 35 25.44 15.41 4.73
C VAL A 35 24.70 16.44 5.60
N PHE A 36 23.64 16.03 6.27
CA PHE A 36 22.89 16.92 7.17
C PHE A 36 23.71 17.33 8.40
N ALA A 37 24.50 16.42 8.98
CA ALA A 37 25.38 16.74 10.10
C ALA A 37 26.46 17.75 9.69
N LEU A 38 27.13 17.54 8.56
CA LEU A 38 28.14 18.47 8.02
C LEU A 38 27.52 19.82 7.66
N GLY A 39 26.34 19.83 7.04
CA GLY A 39 25.60 21.05 6.74
C GLY A 39 25.23 21.83 8.00
N ALA A 40 24.73 21.15 9.05
CA ALA A 40 24.41 21.77 10.32
C ALA A 40 25.66 22.32 11.03
N LEU A 41 26.78 21.59 11.00
CA LEU A 41 28.05 22.04 11.56
C LEU A 41 28.59 23.27 10.81
N LEU A 42 28.55 23.26 9.47
CA LEU A 42 28.96 24.37 8.62
C LEU A 42 28.12 25.62 8.89
N LEU A 43 26.79 25.47 8.92
CA LEU A 43 25.88 26.58 9.20
C LEU A 43 26.13 27.14 10.61
N SER A 44 26.29 26.27 11.61
CA SER A 44 26.61 26.67 12.98
C SER A 44 27.95 27.41 13.04
N PHE A 45 28.97 26.94 12.31
CA PHE A 45 30.27 27.59 12.22
C PHE A 45 30.17 28.99 11.62
N LEU A 46 29.45 29.15 10.50
CA LEU A 46 29.25 30.45 9.87
C LEU A 46 28.56 31.45 10.81
N VAL A 47 27.52 31.02 11.52
CA VAL A 47 26.82 31.87 12.49
C VAL A 47 27.74 32.26 13.66
N LEU A 48 28.49 31.31 14.20
CA LEU A 48 29.40 31.55 15.33
C LEU A 48 30.62 32.38 14.93
N LEU A 49 31.12 32.21 13.70
CA LEU A 49 32.22 32.98 13.13
C LEU A 49 31.85 34.47 13.08
N VAL A 50 30.63 34.79 12.61
CA VAL A 50 30.11 36.17 12.57
C VAL A 50 29.92 36.74 13.98
N ARG A 51 29.47 35.92 14.95
CA ARG A 51 29.16 36.40 16.32
C ARG A 51 30.36 36.52 17.26
N TYR A 52 31.31 35.59 17.18
CA TYR A 52 32.35 35.41 18.20
C TYR A 52 33.78 35.35 17.63
N GLY A 53 33.94 35.36 16.29
CA GLY A 53 35.22 35.23 15.60
C GLY A 53 35.69 33.77 15.43
N PRO A 54 36.70 33.53 14.57
CA PRO A 54 37.05 32.19 14.10
C PRO A 54 37.57 31.25 15.21
N ALA A 55 38.43 31.73 16.11
CA ALA A 55 39.01 30.91 17.16
C ALA A 55 37.96 30.44 18.19
N LYS A 56 37.05 31.33 18.62
CA LYS A 56 35.99 30.97 19.57
C LYS A 56 34.90 30.11 18.92
N ALA A 57 34.60 30.34 17.64
CA ALA A 57 33.65 29.52 16.90
C ALA A 57 34.11 28.06 16.80
N GLY A 58 35.40 27.84 16.50
CA GLY A 58 35.99 26.50 16.46
C GLY A 58 35.94 25.77 17.81
N ASP A 59 36.34 26.43 18.90
CA ASP A 59 36.31 25.85 20.25
C ASP A 59 34.88 25.47 20.69
N LEU A 60 33.90 26.34 20.41
CA LEU A 60 32.51 26.07 20.77
C LEU A 60 31.94 24.87 19.99
N ILE A 61 32.25 24.74 18.71
CA ILE A 61 31.84 23.59 17.88
C ILE A 61 32.49 22.30 18.37
N TYR A 62 33.81 22.34 18.60
CA TYR A 62 34.54 21.18 19.08
C TYR A 62 33.95 20.66 20.39
N ARG A 63 33.74 21.54 21.38
CA ARG A 63 33.13 21.17 22.66
C ARG A 63 31.71 20.64 22.49
N THR A 64 30.89 21.29 21.67
CA THR A 64 29.50 20.85 21.42
C THR A 64 29.47 19.44 20.83
N PHE A 65 30.37 19.16 19.89
CA PHE A 65 30.49 17.84 19.26
C PHE A 65 31.00 16.78 20.24
N THR A 66 32.11 17.04 20.96
CA THR A 66 32.69 16.06 21.90
C THR A 66 31.76 15.75 23.06
N ASP A 67 31.15 16.78 23.65
CA ASP A 67 30.20 16.61 24.73
C ASP A 67 28.93 15.88 24.25
N GLY A 68 28.46 16.22 23.04
CA GLY A 68 27.31 15.57 22.41
C GLY A 68 27.52 14.08 22.20
N PHE A 69 28.71 13.70 21.74
CA PHE A 69 29.07 12.29 21.55
C PHE A 69 29.12 11.53 22.89
N VAL A 70 29.72 12.12 23.92
CA VAL A 70 29.79 11.53 25.27
C VAL A 70 28.37 11.37 25.88
N ASP A 71 27.51 12.37 25.70
CA ASP A 71 26.14 12.34 26.19
C ASP A 71 25.28 11.27 25.51
N LEU A 72 25.48 11.06 24.20
CA LEU A 72 24.78 10.04 23.41
C LEU A 72 25.18 8.62 23.85
N ILE A 73 26.47 8.37 24.11
CA ILE A 73 26.94 7.06 24.59
C ILE A 73 26.37 6.72 25.98
N ARG A 74 26.15 7.74 26.81
CA ARG A 74 25.72 7.55 28.20
C ARG A 74 24.19 7.49 28.38
N ILE A 75 23.40 7.38 27.30
CA ILE A 75 21.94 7.22 27.37
C ILE A 75 21.60 6.05 28.31
N SER A 76 20.68 6.28 29.25
CA SER A 76 20.26 5.24 30.20
C SER A 76 18.82 4.82 29.93
N PRO A 77 18.56 3.54 29.59
CA PRO A 77 17.21 3.03 29.38
C PRO A 77 16.26 3.28 30.55
N ARG A 78 16.79 3.26 31.79
CA ARG A 78 16.00 3.49 33.02
C ARG A 78 15.50 4.94 33.11
N ARG A 79 16.34 5.93 32.76
CA ARG A 79 15.95 7.35 32.76
C ARG A 79 14.95 7.64 31.65
N VAL A 80 15.23 7.13 30.44
CA VAL A 80 14.34 7.26 29.28
C VAL A 80 12.97 6.66 29.58
N GLY A 81 12.91 5.44 30.16
CA GLY A 81 11.65 4.79 30.54
C GLY A 81 10.85 5.58 31.58
N ALA A 82 11.52 6.19 32.57
CA ALA A 82 10.84 7.03 33.55
C ALA A 82 10.23 8.31 32.92
N LEU A 83 10.94 8.94 31.99
CA LEU A 83 10.46 10.13 31.25
C LEU A 83 9.33 9.78 30.27
N ALA A 84 9.42 8.61 29.62
CA ALA A 84 8.34 8.08 28.79
C ALA A 84 7.07 7.82 29.61
N TRP A 85 7.19 7.21 30.78
CA TRP A 85 6.06 6.95 31.68
C TRP A 85 5.43 8.25 32.21
N LEU A 86 6.26 9.26 32.52
CA LEU A 86 5.77 10.59 32.89
C LEU A 86 4.95 11.20 31.74
N SER A 87 5.45 11.13 30.51
CA SER A 87 4.76 11.65 29.32
C SER A 87 3.40 10.98 29.11
N ILE A 88 3.29 9.68 29.32
CA ILE A 88 2.02 8.94 29.21
C ILE A 88 1.00 9.47 30.23
N LYS A 89 1.41 9.64 31.49
CA LYS A 89 0.54 10.13 32.57
C LYS A 89 0.01 11.54 32.28
N GLU A 90 0.84 12.40 31.71
CA GLU A 90 0.45 13.76 31.30
C GLU A 90 -0.59 13.75 30.17
N SER A 91 -0.46 12.84 29.21
CA SER A 91 -1.30 12.82 28.00
C SER A 91 -2.62 12.04 28.11
N TRP A 92 -2.70 11.03 28.99
CA TRP A 92 -3.83 10.08 29.04
C TRP A 92 -5.21 10.71 29.28
N ARG A 93 -5.31 11.68 30.20
CA ARG A 93 -6.60 12.14 30.74
C ARG A 93 -7.39 13.14 29.89
N ARG A 94 -6.83 13.71 28.81
CA ARG A 94 -7.53 14.76 28.03
C ARG A 94 -7.72 14.47 26.55
N GLN A 95 -6.71 13.97 25.83
CA GLN A 95 -6.80 13.87 24.36
C GLN A 95 -6.98 12.44 23.86
N ALA A 96 -6.34 11.45 24.49
CA ALA A 96 -6.42 10.05 24.08
C ALA A 96 -7.85 9.49 24.12
N ILE A 97 -8.58 9.76 25.20
CA ILE A 97 -9.97 9.30 25.38
C ILE A 97 -10.91 9.94 24.35
N ILE A 98 -10.71 11.22 24.04
CA ILE A 98 -11.54 11.94 23.05
C ILE A 98 -11.43 11.28 21.68
N ALA A 99 -10.21 10.95 21.23
CA ALA A 99 -10.00 10.27 19.96
C ALA A 99 -10.71 8.90 19.90
N LEU A 100 -10.66 8.12 20.99
CA LEU A 100 -11.37 6.84 21.06
C LEU A 100 -12.89 7.00 21.02
N ILE A 101 -13.44 8.00 21.71
CA ILE A 101 -14.88 8.30 21.68
C ILE A 101 -15.31 8.71 20.26
N ILE A 102 -14.58 9.64 19.64
CA ILE A 102 -14.83 10.08 18.26
C ILE A 102 -14.79 8.88 17.32
N TYR A 103 -13.81 7.99 17.48
CA TYR A 103 -13.71 6.79 16.67
C TYR A 103 -14.92 5.85 16.81
N GLY A 104 -15.37 5.61 18.05
CA GLY A 104 -16.57 4.81 18.31
C GLY A 104 -17.84 5.42 17.70
N VAL A 105 -17.94 6.75 17.69
CA VAL A 105 -19.05 7.46 17.01
C VAL A 105 -18.96 7.25 15.50
N ILE A 106 -17.78 7.42 14.89
CA ILE A 106 -17.58 7.20 13.44
C ILE A 106 -18.02 5.78 13.03
N LEU A 107 -17.58 4.75 13.77
CA LEU A 107 -17.96 3.37 13.48
C LEU A 107 -19.48 3.13 13.62
N SER A 108 -20.13 3.78 14.58
CA SER A 108 -21.59 3.66 14.77
C SER A 108 -22.41 4.15 13.59
N PHE A 109 -21.91 5.16 12.85
CA PHE A 109 -22.60 5.73 11.68
C PHE A 109 -22.09 5.18 10.35
N ALA A 110 -20.95 4.47 10.33
CA ALA A 110 -20.29 4.02 9.12
C ALA A 110 -21.20 3.18 8.21
N SER A 111 -21.95 2.23 8.75
CA SER A 111 -22.80 1.32 7.96
C SER A 111 -23.93 2.04 7.18
N TRP A 112 -24.32 3.26 7.58
CA TRP A 112 -25.31 4.04 6.83
C TRP A 112 -24.73 4.65 5.55
N PHE A 113 -23.42 4.93 5.52
CA PHE A 113 -22.78 5.63 4.40
C PHE A 113 -22.01 4.70 3.44
N LEU A 114 -21.87 3.41 3.76
CA LEU A 114 -20.99 2.47 3.04
C LEU A 114 -21.75 1.43 2.18
N GLN A 115 -22.97 1.75 1.73
CA GLN A 115 -23.71 0.91 0.78
C GLN A 115 -23.04 0.97 -0.61
N THR A 116 -22.83 -0.18 -1.26
CA THR A 116 -22.13 -0.25 -2.55
C THR A 116 -22.56 -1.47 -3.37
N ASN A 117 -22.61 -1.32 -4.70
CA ASN A 117 -22.82 -2.41 -5.67
C ASN A 117 -21.47 -3.01 -6.12
N GLN A 118 -20.46 -2.99 -5.26
CA GLN A 118 -19.10 -3.50 -5.49
C GLN A 118 -18.69 -4.34 -4.28
N ASP A 119 -17.45 -4.82 -4.23
CA ASP A 119 -16.92 -5.58 -3.09
C ASP A 119 -17.08 -4.77 -1.77
N PRO A 120 -18.02 -5.17 -0.87
CA PRO A 120 -18.32 -4.40 0.34
C PRO A 120 -17.18 -4.48 1.36
N ALA A 121 -16.38 -5.55 1.34
CA ALA A 121 -15.27 -5.73 2.26
C ALA A 121 -14.19 -4.68 2.03
N LYS A 122 -13.85 -4.43 0.77
CA LYS A 122 -12.89 -3.40 0.39
C LYS A 122 -13.30 -2.02 0.90
N VAL A 123 -14.54 -1.62 0.65
CA VAL A 123 -15.05 -0.29 1.04
C VAL A 123 -15.03 -0.10 2.56
N GLN A 124 -15.46 -1.11 3.32
CA GLN A 124 -15.44 -1.06 4.78
C GLN A 124 -14.02 -1.03 5.35
N ILE A 125 -13.11 -1.85 4.82
CA ILE A 125 -11.71 -1.88 5.27
C ILE A 125 -11.02 -0.56 4.93
N ASP A 126 -11.17 -0.04 3.71
CA ASP A 126 -10.60 1.25 3.31
C ASP A 126 -11.09 2.38 4.22
N PHE A 127 -12.38 2.42 4.53
CA PHE A 127 -12.98 3.42 5.43
C PHE A 127 -12.36 3.35 6.83
N VAL A 128 -12.35 2.17 7.44
CA VAL A 128 -11.89 1.94 8.82
C VAL A 128 -10.38 2.23 8.95
N MET A 129 -9.59 1.80 7.97
CA MET A 129 -8.14 2.06 7.91
C MET A 129 -7.85 3.55 7.70
N ALA A 130 -8.62 4.24 6.85
CA ALA A 130 -8.46 5.67 6.59
C ALA A 130 -8.76 6.52 7.83
N TRP A 131 -9.88 6.27 8.51
CA TRP A 131 -10.22 6.99 9.75
C TRP A 131 -9.28 6.69 10.90
N THR A 132 -8.83 5.44 11.03
CA THR A 132 -7.79 5.08 12.00
C THR A 132 -6.51 5.85 11.71
N THR A 133 -6.05 5.86 10.46
CA THR A 133 -4.86 6.62 10.04
C THR A 133 -5.00 8.09 10.37
N PHE A 134 -6.08 8.73 9.93
CA PHE A 134 -6.33 10.15 10.16
C PHE A 134 -6.28 10.51 11.65
N LEU A 135 -7.01 9.78 12.51
CA LEU A 135 -7.04 10.07 13.94
C LEU A 135 -5.70 9.80 14.62
N MET A 136 -4.96 8.76 14.22
CA MET A 136 -3.65 8.47 14.80
C MET A 136 -2.61 9.51 14.40
N LEU A 137 -2.59 9.99 13.16
CA LEU A 137 -1.69 11.06 12.72
C LEU A 137 -2.06 12.39 13.39
N LEU A 138 -3.35 12.72 13.47
CA LEU A 138 -3.83 13.93 14.15
C LEU A 138 -3.48 13.92 15.64
N GLN A 139 -3.70 12.80 16.32
CA GLN A 139 -3.36 12.65 17.74
C GLN A 139 -1.84 12.70 17.95
N GLY A 140 -1.06 12.02 17.11
CA GLY A 140 0.40 12.06 17.13
C GLY A 140 0.92 13.48 16.97
N LEU A 141 0.37 14.24 16.01
CA LEU A 141 0.66 15.66 15.78
C LEU A 141 0.36 16.52 17.01
N LEU A 142 -0.86 16.44 17.55
CA LEU A 142 -1.28 17.29 18.67
C LEU A 142 -0.50 16.99 19.96
N LEU A 143 -0.26 15.71 20.27
CA LEU A 143 0.50 15.32 21.45
C LEU A 143 1.96 15.78 21.35
N SER A 144 2.62 15.50 20.22
CA SER A 144 4.05 15.74 20.07
C SER A 144 4.39 17.22 19.92
N ALA A 145 3.66 17.97 19.08
CA ALA A 145 3.97 19.35 18.76
C ALA A 145 3.76 20.31 19.96
N PHE A 146 2.78 20.02 20.81
CA PHE A 146 2.49 20.86 21.98
C PHE A 146 3.20 20.41 23.26
N SER A 147 3.85 19.24 23.27
CA SER A 147 4.47 18.66 24.47
C SER A 147 5.46 19.58 25.19
N LEU A 148 6.67 19.76 24.65
CA LEU A 148 7.71 20.59 25.25
C LEU A 148 7.30 22.07 25.38
N PRO A 149 6.64 22.71 24.37
CA PRO A 149 6.19 24.09 24.49
C PRO A 149 5.24 24.32 25.67
N ASN A 150 4.36 23.36 25.97
CA ASN A 150 3.50 23.45 27.14
C ASN A 150 4.30 23.27 28.43
N ASP A 151 5.31 22.40 28.46
CA ASP A 151 6.20 22.27 29.61
C ASP A 151 6.98 23.55 29.91
N PHE A 152 7.45 24.25 28.87
CA PHE A 152 8.09 25.55 29.00
C PHE A 152 7.12 26.60 29.57
N LYS A 153 5.90 26.66 29.05
CA LYS A 153 4.85 27.58 29.54
C LYS A 153 4.46 27.29 30.99
N ALA A 154 4.33 26.02 31.36
CA ALA A 154 3.96 25.57 32.70
C ALA A 154 5.14 25.54 33.69
N LYS A 155 6.37 25.85 33.22
CA LYS A 155 7.62 25.76 33.99
C LYS A 155 7.94 24.36 34.55
N THR A 156 7.28 23.31 34.06
CA THR A 156 7.52 21.92 34.49
C THR A 156 8.89 21.42 34.05
N ILE A 157 9.37 21.83 32.88
CA ILE A 157 10.68 21.42 32.35
C ILE A 157 11.83 21.79 33.28
N TYR A 158 11.75 22.94 33.98
CA TYR A 158 12.76 23.40 34.94
C TYR A 158 12.88 22.47 36.16
N THR A 159 11.83 21.72 36.48
CA THR A 159 11.86 20.69 37.54
C THR A 159 12.46 19.36 37.06
N ILE A 160 12.49 19.14 35.75
CA ILE A 160 13.04 17.95 35.12
C ILE A 160 14.55 18.14 34.92
N VAL A 161 14.98 19.28 34.39
CA VAL A 161 16.39 19.56 34.07
C VAL A 161 17.28 19.74 35.32
N THR A 162 16.71 19.95 36.51
CA THR A 162 17.47 19.96 37.77
C THR A 162 17.92 18.57 38.23
N LYS A 163 17.31 17.51 37.67
CA LYS A 163 17.76 16.12 37.87
C LYS A 163 18.88 15.81 36.87
N PRO A 164 19.74 14.79 37.12
CA PRO A 164 20.79 14.40 36.20
C PRO A 164 20.23 13.63 34.98
N VAL A 165 19.37 14.30 34.21
CA VAL A 165 18.77 13.83 32.95
C VAL A 165 19.32 14.66 31.80
N ARG A 166 19.69 14.00 30.71
CA ARG A 166 20.23 14.67 29.52
C ARG A 166 19.13 15.10 28.57
N ALA A 167 19.42 16.07 27.70
CA ALA A 167 18.50 16.50 26.65
C ALA A 167 18.06 15.32 25.74
N CYS A 168 18.96 14.38 25.44
CA CYS A 168 18.65 13.19 24.64
C CYS A 168 17.67 12.26 25.38
N ASP A 169 17.83 12.10 26.70
CA ASP A 169 16.92 11.29 27.53
C ASP A 169 15.50 11.90 27.53
N ILE A 170 15.38 13.23 27.52
CA ILE A 170 14.10 13.96 27.46
C ILE A 170 13.42 13.76 26.09
N VAL A 171 14.13 14.02 25.00
CA VAL A 171 13.59 13.89 23.63
C VAL A 171 13.16 12.45 23.35
N LEU A 172 14.05 11.48 23.61
CA LEU A 172 13.75 10.07 23.40
C LEU A 172 12.63 9.57 24.33
N GLY A 173 12.62 10.01 25.58
CA GLY A 173 11.55 9.70 26.54
C GLY A 173 10.18 10.17 26.04
N ARG A 174 10.09 11.40 25.50
CA ARG A 174 8.85 11.95 24.93
C ARG A 174 8.40 11.14 23.70
N ILE A 175 9.31 10.85 22.76
CA ILE A 175 9.01 10.05 21.56
C ILE A 175 8.47 8.67 21.94
N LEU A 176 9.18 7.95 22.81
CA LEU A 176 8.77 6.60 23.24
C LEU A 176 7.49 6.61 24.08
N GLY A 177 7.30 7.63 24.93
CA GLY A 177 6.09 7.79 25.73
C GLY A 177 4.84 7.99 24.87
N PHE A 178 4.88 8.91 23.92
CA PHE A 178 3.77 9.13 22.99
C PHE A 178 3.57 7.97 22.03
N THR A 179 4.66 7.31 21.60
CA THR A 179 4.58 6.08 20.80
C THR A 179 3.86 4.96 21.56
N LEU A 180 4.19 4.74 22.84
CA LEU A 180 3.54 3.70 23.65
C LEU A 180 2.06 4.02 23.87
N LEU A 181 1.72 5.28 24.17
CA LEU A 181 0.33 5.73 24.28
C LEU A 181 -0.45 5.49 22.97
N GLY A 182 0.13 5.93 21.85
CA GLY A 182 -0.44 5.72 20.53
C GLY A 182 -0.58 4.24 20.16
N THR A 183 0.35 3.39 20.61
CA THR A 183 0.28 1.93 20.42
C THR A 183 -0.94 1.34 21.13
N VAL A 184 -1.19 1.73 22.38
CA VAL A 184 -2.37 1.28 23.13
C VAL A 184 -3.65 1.74 22.45
N MET A 185 -3.70 3.01 22.01
CA MET A 185 -4.87 3.54 21.30
C MET A 185 -5.12 2.80 19.98
N LEU A 186 -4.09 2.61 19.17
CA LEU A 186 -4.16 1.90 17.90
C LEU A 186 -4.55 0.43 18.09
N ALA A 187 -4.10 -0.23 19.15
CA ALA A 187 -4.51 -1.59 19.47
C ALA A 187 -6.01 -1.67 19.78
N ILE A 188 -6.54 -0.71 20.56
CA ILE A 188 -7.98 -0.63 20.85
C ILE A 188 -8.76 -0.34 19.56
N MET A 189 -8.35 0.67 18.79
CA MET A 189 -9.00 1.03 17.53
C MET A 189 -8.95 -0.14 16.54
N GLY A 190 -7.81 -0.81 16.39
CA GLY A 190 -7.66 -1.98 15.52
C GLY A 190 -8.51 -3.16 15.95
N ALA A 191 -8.64 -3.43 17.25
CA ALA A 191 -9.55 -4.46 17.75
C ALA A 191 -11.02 -4.12 17.44
N CYS A 192 -11.44 -2.89 17.72
CA CYS A 192 -12.79 -2.41 17.38
C CYS A 192 -13.06 -2.47 15.87
N SER A 193 -12.06 -2.10 15.07
CA SER A 193 -12.08 -2.13 13.60
C SER A 193 -12.31 -3.54 13.07
N TYR A 194 -11.51 -4.50 13.54
CA TYR A 194 -11.62 -5.89 13.14
C TYR A 194 -13.00 -6.48 13.51
N LEU A 195 -13.46 -6.20 14.74
CA LEU A 195 -14.78 -6.64 15.20
C LEU A 195 -15.91 -6.01 14.38
N TYR A 196 -15.81 -4.72 14.05
CA TYR A 196 -16.78 -4.01 13.23
C TYR A 196 -16.86 -4.60 11.82
N VAL A 197 -15.73 -4.72 11.12
CA VAL A 197 -15.68 -5.27 9.75
C VAL A 197 -16.23 -6.69 9.71
N ASN A 198 -15.78 -7.56 10.63
CA ASN A 198 -16.24 -8.95 10.65
C ASN A 198 -17.74 -9.09 10.93
N ARG A 199 -18.31 -8.22 11.79
CA ARG A 199 -19.75 -8.22 12.06
C ARG A 199 -20.57 -7.54 10.98
N SER A 200 -20.03 -6.50 10.34
CA SER A 200 -20.74 -5.76 9.30
C SER A 200 -20.77 -6.52 7.98
N LEU A 201 -19.82 -7.45 7.75
CA LEU A 201 -19.79 -8.33 6.57
C LEU A 201 -20.48 -9.67 6.80
N SER A 202 -20.72 -10.08 8.04
CA SER A 202 -21.45 -11.33 8.32
C SER A 202 -22.92 -11.16 7.98
N HIS A 203 -23.37 -11.77 6.89
CA HIS A 203 -24.76 -11.79 6.45
C HIS A 203 -25.12 -13.14 5.82
N THR A 204 -26.41 -13.38 5.63
CA THR A 204 -26.97 -14.57 4.98
C THR A 204 -27.98 -14.16 3.93
N HIS A 205 -28.24 -15.06 2.99
CA HIS A 205 -29.34 -14.93 2.04
C HIS A 205 -30.33 -16.08 2.22
N THR A 206 -31.47 -15.98 1.54
CA THR A 206 -32.40 -17.09 1.32
C THR A 206 -32.36 -17.46 -0.15
N ILE A 207 -32.73 -18.69 -0.53
CA ILE A 207 -32.85 -19.06 -1.94
C ILE A 207 -34.21 -18.60 -2.48
N ASP A 208 -34.20 -17.98 -3.65
CA ASP A 208 -35.44 -17.66 -4.36
C ASP A 208 -35.99 -18.95 -4.98
N ALA A 209 -37.03 -19.50 -4.36
CA ALA A 209 -37.66 -20.75 -4.76
C ALA A 209 -38.28 -20.70 -6.16
N THR A 210 -38.45 -19.51 -6.76
CA THR A 210 -39.02 -19.33 -8.10
C THR A 210 -38.00 -19.50 -9.24
N ARG A 211 -36.69 -19.51 -8.93
CA ARG A 211 -35.59 -19.54 -9.91
C ARG A 211 -34.68 -20.77 -9.76
N ILE A 212 -35.24 -21.94 -9.48
CA ILE A 212 -34.47 -23.19 -9.37
C ILE A 212 -34.58 -23.96 -10.70
N GLU A 213 -33.44 -24.16 -11.37
CA GLU A 213 -33.31 -24.95 -12.59
C GLU A 213 -32.48 -26.22 -12.31
N ASN A 214 -32.93 -27.38 -12.81
CA ASN A 214 -32.14 -28.61 -12.68
C ASN A 214 -31.11 -28.66 -13.83
N ILE A 215 -29.84 -28.81 -13.48
CA ILE A 215 -28.77 -29.09 -14.44
C ILE A 215 -28.82 -30.58 -14.76
N VAL A 216 -29.07 -30.93 -16.02
CA VAL A 216 -29.19 -32.30 -16.51
C VAL A 216 -28.06 -32.64 -17.47
N ASP A 217 -27.53 -33.86 -17.39
CA ASP A 217 -26.55 -34.37 -18.36
C ASP A 217 -27.19 -34.69 -19.73
N ALA A 218 -26.37 -35.10 -20.70
CA ALA A 218 -26.82 -35.48 -22.04
C ALA A 218 -27.76 -36.70 -22.06
N GLN A 219 -27.88 -37.42 -20.94
CA GLN A 219 -28.72 -38.59 -20.73
C GLN A 219 -29.97 -38.26 -19.87
N GLY A 220 -30.14 -37.01 -19.44
CA GLY A 220 -31.28 -36.52 -18.65
C GLY A 220 -31.16 -36.75 -17.13
N ALA A 221 -30.02 -37.19 -16.61
CA ALA A 221 -29.79 -37.32 -15.17
C ALA A 221 -29.47 -35.96 -14.55
N VAL A 222 -30.06 -35.66 -13.39
CA VAL A 222 -29.83 -34.40 -12.68
C VAL A 222 -28.43 -34.44 -12.05
N ILE A 223 -27.52 -33.66 -12.64
CA ILE A 223 -26.13 -33.50 -12.18
C ILE A 223 -25.97 -32.33 -11.21
N GLY A 224 -27.01 -31.49 -11.04
CA GLY A 224 -27.02 -30.43 -10.06
C GLY A 224 -28.28 -29.55 -10.12
N ARG A 225 -28.34 -28.52 -9.29
CA ARG A 225 -29.37 -27.46 -9.36
C ARG A 225 -28.69 -26.10 -9.45
N ALA A 226 -29.11 -25.31 -10.43
CA ALA A 226 -28.80 -23.89 -10.52
C ALA A 226 -29.93 -23.10 -9.84
N ALA A 227 -29.61 -22.15 -8.98
CA ALA A 227 -30.57 -21.26 -8.34
C ALA A 227 -30.00 -19.85 -8.18
N GLU A 228 -30.82 -18.90 -7.76
CA GLU A 228 -30.33 -17.59 -7.31
C GLU A 228 -30.75 -17.33 -5.86
N THR A 229 -29.90 -16.63 -5.12
CA THR A 229 -30.27 -16.11 -3.80
C THR A 229 -31.19 -14.90 -3.92
N SER A 230 -31.96 -14.64 -2.88
CA SER A 230 -32.76 -13.42 -2.75
C SER A 230 -31.89 -12.17 -2.78
N TYR A 231 -32.43 -11.11 -3.39
CA TYR A 231 -31.82 -9.78 -3.40
C TYR A 231 -31.97 -9.13 -2.02
N ASN A 232 -30.97 -9.35 -1.17
CA ASN A 232 -30.88 -8.80 0.18
C ASN A 232 -29.49 -8.14 0.33
N ASN A 233 -29.37 -7.11 1.16
CA ASN A 233 -28.09 -6.38 1.33
C ASN A 233 -27.48 -5.91 -0.01
N ASP A 234 -28.34 -5.45 -0.92
CA ASP A 234 -28.00 -4.87 -2.23
C ASP A 234 -27.32 -5.80 -3.25
N HIS A 235 -27.41 -7.13 -3.07
CA HIS A 235 -26.94 -8.08 -4.08
C HIS A 235 -27.60 -9.47 -3.99
N SER A 236 -27.34 -10.30 -5.00
CA SER A 236 -27.68 -11.72 -5.07
C SER A 236 -26.50 -12.54 -5.62
N HIS A 237 -26.54 -13.84 -5.39
CA HIS A 237 -25.55 -14.80 -5.83
C HIS A 237 -26.21 -15.91 -6.66
N PRO A 238 -25.60 -16.31 -7.80
CA PRO A 238 -25.94 -17.57 -8.42
C PRO A 238 -25.47 -18.72 -7.51
N VAL A 239 -26.29 -19.75 -7.39
CA VAL A 239 -26.07 -20.92 -6.55
C VAL A 239 -25.98 -22.13 -7.47
N GLU A 240 -24.93 -22.92 -7.32
CA GLU A 240 -24.81 -24.21 -7.97
C GLU A 240 -24.64 -25.29 -6.90
N THR A 241 -25.48 -26.33 -6.95
CA THR A 241 -25.40 -27.46 -6.03
C THR A 241 -25.11 -28.76 -6.76
N ASN A 242 -24.31 -29.61 -6.12
CA ASN A 242 -24.09 -31.00 -6.47
C ASN A 242 -25.38 -31.83 -6.31
N PRO A 243 -25.41 -33.08 -6.82
CA PRO A 243 -26.57 -33.97 -6.70
C PRO A 243 -26.99 -34.27 -5.25
N ASP A 244 -26.07 -34.17 -4.29
CA ASP A 244 -26.32 -34.35 -2.85
C ASP A 244 -26.92 -33.11 -2.17
N GLY A 245 -27.12 -32.02 -2.93
CA GLY A 245 -27.64 -30.75 -2.45
C GLY A 245 -26.65 -29.92 -1.63
N SER A 246 -25.38 -30.34 -1.56
CA SER A 246 -24.27 -29.48 -1.13
C SER A 246 -23.84 -28.59 -2.29
N GLY A 247 -23.46 -27.35 -2.02
CA GLY A 247 -23.02 -26.44 -3.07
C GLY A 247 -22.48 -25.14 -2.51
N GLU A 248 -22.20 -24.21 -3.40
CA GLU A 248 -21.80 -22.86 -3.03
C GLU A 248 -22.61 -21.83 -3.83
N ALA A 249 -22.97 -20.74 -3.16
CA ALA A 249 -23.35 -19.53 -3.86
C ALA A 249 -22.05 -18.89 -4.40
N LEU A 250 -21.92 -18.89 -5.72
CA LEU A 250 -20.73 -18.43 -6.44
C LEU A 250 -20.49 -16.93 -6.17
N SER A 251 -19.22 -16.54 -6.19
CA SER A 251 -18.79 -15.21 -5.78
C SER A 251 -19.05 -14.17 -6.87
N SER A 252 -20.03 -13.29 -6.65
CA SER A 252 -20.21 -12.06 -7.45
C SER A 252 -19.45 -10.86 -6.86
N TYR A 253 -19.19 -10.87 -5.54
CA TYR A 253 -18.67 -9.73 -4.76
C TYR A 253 -17.59 -10.13 -3.74
N GLY A 254 -16.68 -11.03 -4.13
CA GLY A 254 -15.48 -11.34 -3.34
C GLY A 254 -15.69 -12.26 -2.14
N HIS A 255 -16.92 -12.72 -1.88
CA HIS A 255 -17.26 -13.69 -0.84
C HIS A 255 -18.16 -14.80 -1.39
N ARG A 256 -18.32 -15.88 -0.62
CA ARG A 256 -19.13 -17.06 -0.97
C ARG A 256 -20.05 -17.45 0.17
N HIS A 257 -21.14 -18.14 -0.16
CA HIS A 257 -21.98 -18.76 0.86
C HIS A 257 -22.00 -20.27 0.68
N PRO A 258 -21.67 -21.07 1.71
CA PRO A 258 -21.87 -22.51 1.65
C PRO A 258 -23.37 -22.80 1.62
N VAL A 259 -23.80 -23.67 0.72
CA VAL A 259 -25.20 -24.10 0.58
C VAL A 259 -25.30 -25.56 0.98
N ARG A 260 -26.32 -25.86 1.78
CA ARG A 260 -26.60 -27.22 2.25
C ARG A 260 -28.07 -27.55 2.06
N ALA A 261 -28.35 -28.80 1.66
CA ALA A 261 -29.70 -29.34 1.70
C ALA A 261 -30.18 -29.59 3.13
N ASP A 262 -31.41 -29.14 3.39
CA ASP A 262 -32.22 -29.46 4.57
C ASP A 262 -33.55 -30.05 4.08
N GLY A 263 -33.56 -31.37 3.89
CA GLY A 263 -34.65 -32.07 3.19
C GLY A 263 -34.77 -31.62 1.73
N ASP A 264 -35.96 -31.17 1.33
CA ASP A 264 -36.22 -30.64 -0.02
C ASP A 264 -35.81 -29.16 -0.20
N ARG A 265 -35.38 -28.49 0.87
CA ARG A 265 -35.01 -27.07 0.85
C ARG A 265 -33.50 -26.90 0.83
N LEU A 266 -33.03 -25.87 0.13
CA LEU A 266 -31.64 -25.46 0.17
C LEU A 266 -31.49 -24.28 1.16
N VAL A 267 -30.51 -24.39 2.05
CA VAL A 267 -30.20 -23.37 3.08
C VAL A 267 -28.85 -22.77 2.79
N VAL A 268 -28.80 -21.44 2.77
CA VAL A 268 -27.57 -20.66 2.54
C VAL A 268 -26.95 -20.30 3.89
N GLY A 269 -25.69 -20.67 4.08
CA GLY A 269 -24.90 -20.33 5.26
C GLY A 269 -24.44 -18.88 5.28
N ASN A 270 -23.71 -18.51 6.34
CA ASN A 270 -23.09 -17.20 6.46
C ASN A 270 -22.08 -16.95 5.33
N ALA A 271 -21.92 -15.68 4.94
CA ALA A 271 -20.85 -15.27 4.05
C ALA A 271 -19.49 -15.73 4.59
N THR A 272 -18.64 -16.22 3.70
CA THR A 272 -17.27 -16.69 3.95
C THR A 272 -16.32 -16.07 2.93
N ASP A 273 -15.01 -16.08 3.21
CA ASP A 273 -13.97 -15.52 2.33
C ASP A 273 -14.03 -14.00 2.08
N PHE A 274 -14.80 -13.23 2.87
CA PHE A 274 -14.87 -11.77 2.72
C PHE A 274 -13.62 -11.01 3.24
N ILE A 275 -12.82 -11.60 4.14
CA ILE A 275 -11.48 -11.07 4.49
C ILE A 275 -10.46 -12.15 4.14
N ARG A 276 -9.64 -11.90 3.12
CA ARG A 276 -8.58 -12.81 2.67
C ARG A 276 -7.21 -12.17 2.78
N ALA A 277 -6.17 -12.99 2.73
CA ALA A 277 -4.79 -12.56 2.61
C ALA A 277 -4.11 -13.38 1.51
N ARG A 278 -4.47 -13.07 0.26
CA ARG A 278 -3.95 -13.74 -0.93
C ARG A 278 -2.47 -13.45 -1.10
N VAL A 279 -1.68 -14.49 -1.36
CA VAL A 279 -0.24 -14.39 -1.62
C VAL A 279 -0.04 -14.57 -3.13
N PRO A 280 0.16 -13.49 -3.91
CA PRO A 280 0.27 -13.58 -5.36
C PRO A 280 1.69 -13.95 -5.77
N LYS A 281 1.84 -15.02 -6.55
CA LYS A 281 3.03 -15.27 -7.36
C LYS A 281 2.85 -14.59 -8.71
N ARG A 282 3.69 -13.60 -8.99
CA ARG A 282 3.58 -12.74 -10.19
C ARG A 282 4.18 -13.43 -11.41
N ALA A 283 3.64 -13.08 -12.58
CA ALA A 283 4.22 -13.48 -13.86
C ALA A 283 5.57 -12.78 -14.07
N ALA A 284 6.50 -13.47 -14.74
CA ALA A 284 7.78 -12.91 -15.13
C ALA A 284 7.62 -11.84 -16.21
N SER A 285 6.76 -12.10 -17.19
CA SER A 285 6.47 -11.21 -18.31
C SER A 285 4.99 -11.19 -18.69
N LEU A 286 4.59 -10.11 -19.35
CA LEU A 286 3.31 -9.95 -20.05
C LEU A 286 3.60 -9.51 -21.47
N ASN A 287 3.12 -10.29 -22.45
CA ASN A 287 3.23 -10.01 -23.88
C ASN A 287 1.82 -9.85 -24.48
N TYR A 288 1.72 -9.12 -25.58
CA TYR A 288 0.44 -8.90 -26.28
C TYR A 288 0.46 -9.47 -27.69
N LEU A 289 -0.71 -9.92 -28.15
CA LEU A 289 -1.00 -10.14 -29.56
C LEU A 289 -1.92 -9.04 -30.07
N ASP A 290 -1.68 -8.58 -31.29
CA ASP A 290 -2.53 -7.63 -31.99
C ASP A 290 -3.82 -8.27 -32.51
N ARG A 291 -4.65 -7.49 -33.21
CA ARG A 291 -5.94 -7.95 -33.77
C ARG A 291 -5.79 -9.12 -34.75
N GLN A 292 -4.64 -9.26 -35.40
CA GLN A 292 -4.32 -10.29 -36.37
C GLN A 292 -3.72 -11.53 -35.70
N GLY A 293 -3.28 -11.43 -34.44
CA GLY A 293 -2.62 -12.50 -33.70
C GLY A 293 -1.09 -12.45 -33.79
N VAL A 294 -0.53 -11.31 -34.21
CA VAL A 294 0.92 -11.07 -34.30
C VAL A 294 1.42 -10.47 -32.99
N GLU A 295 2.62 -10.86 -32.55
CA GLU A 295 3.24 -10.33 -31.33
C GLU A 295 3.40 -8.80 -31.41
N ALA A 296 3.03 -8.12 -30.33
CA ALA A 296 3.09 -6.67 -30.19
C ALA A 296 3.69 -6.30 -28.83
N ASP A 297 4.51 -5.23 -28.82
CA ASP A 297 5.17 -4.74 -27.61
C ASP A 297 4.19 -4.23 -26.55
N ARG A 298 3.01 -3.78 -26.99
CA ARG A 298 1.94 -3.27 -26.13
C ARG A 298 0.58 -3.51 -26.75
N GLY A 299 -0.44 -3.59 -25.90
CA GLY A 299 -1.83 -3.56 -26.33
C GLY A 299 -2.25 -2.20 -26.91
N VAL A 300 -3.53 -2.09 -27.27
CA VAL A 300 -4.10 -0.85 -27.80
C VAL A 300 -4.38 0.16 -26.69
N SER A 301 -4.24 1.45 -26.98
CA SER A 301 -4.73 2.52 -26.10
C SER A 301 -6.18 2.83 -26.42
N VAL A 302 -7.01 2.93 -25.37
CA VAL A 302 -8.43 3.31 -25.47
C VAL A 302 -8.65 4.79 -25.11
N GLY A 303 -7.58 5.59 -25.06
CA GLY A 303 -7.65 7.00 -24.64
C GLY A 303 -7.81 7.19 -23.14
N SER A 304 -7.32 6.23 -22.33
CA SER A 304 -7.25 6.39 -20.88
C SER A 304 -6.09 7.33 -20.51
N GLU A 305 -6.30 8.25 -19.56
CA GLU A 305 -5.23 9.11 -19.02
C GLU A 305 -4.15 8.33 -18.26
N TRP A 306 -4.44 7.07 -17.90
CA TRP A 306 -3.53 6.19 -17.16
C TRP A 306 -3.02 5.06 -18.06
N ASP A 307 -1.79 5.20 -18.54
CA ASP A 307 -1.12 4.24 -19.44
C ASP A 307 -0.63 2.96 -18.73
N TYR A 308 -0.98 2.78 -17.45
CA TYR A 308 -0.56 1.61 -16.67
C TYR A 308 -1.05 0.28 -17.27
N ARG A 309 -2.24 0.28 -17.88
CA ARG A 309 -2.83 -0.91 -18.52
C ARG A 309 -2.90 -0.71 -20.03
N SER A 310 -2.53 -1.74 -20.77
CA SER A 310 -2.77 -1.81 -22.21
C SER A 310 -3.95 -2.74 -22.49
N PHE A 311 -4.66 -2.50 -23.59
CA PHE A 311 -5.92 -3.17 -23.87
C PHE A 311 -5.83 -4.17 -25.02
N ILE A 312 -6.63 -5.22 -24.99
CA ILE A 312 -6.84 -6.16 -26.09
C ILE A 312 -8.25 -5.99 -26.65
N ALA A 313 -8.37 -6.05 -27.98
CA ALA A 313 -9.64 -5.83 -28.68
C ALA A 313 -10.47 -7.12 -28.72
N GLY A 314 -11.72 -7.03 -28.27
CA GLY A 314 -12.65 -8.14 -28.29
C GLY A 314 -13.14 -8.51 -29.69
N GLY A 315 -13.45 -9.79 -29.87
CA GLY A 315 -13.86 -10.35 -31.16
C GLY A 315 -12.74 -10.39 -32.21
N THR A 316 -11.48 -10.40 -31.78
CA THR A 316 -10.29 -10.46 -32.64
C THR A 316 -9.30 -11.50 -32.10
N ASN A 317 -8.18 -11.72 -32.80
CA ASN A 317 -7.12 -12.62 -32.32
C ASN A 317 -6.24 -12.00 -31.22
N ALA A 318 -6.54 -10.76 -30.80
CA ALA A 318 -5.79 -10.08 -29.76
C ALA A 318 -5.85 -10.84 -28.44
N ALA A 319 -4.69 -10.98 -27.80
CA ALA A 319 -4.54 -11.75 -26.57
C ALA A 319 -3.52 -11.11 -25.64
N ALA A 320 -3.71 -11.29 -24.35
CA ALA A 320 -2.70 -11.01 -23.33
C ALA A 320 -2.11 -12.34 -22.86
N ILE A 321 -0.78 -12.44 -22.84
CA ILE A 321 -0.04 -13.68 -22.55
C ILE A 321 0.89 -13.42 -21.37
N TRP A 322 0.60 -14.06 -20.23
CA TRP A 322 1.47 -14.03 -19.07
C TRP A 322 2.34 -15.27 -19.05
N THR A 323 3.63 -15.10 -18.81
CA THR A 323 4.57 -16.21 -18.61
C THR A 323 4.91 -16.31 -17.14
N PHE A 324 4.64 -17.45 -16.52
CA PHE A 324 4.98 -17.74 -15.13
C PHE A 324 6.19 -18.68 -15.08
N ASP A 325 7.15 -18.37 -14.21
CA ASP A 325 8.32 -19.21 -13.96
C ASP A 325 8.20 -20.00 -12.67
N GLY A 326 8.92 -21.11 -12.55
CA GLY A 326 9.01 -21.94 -11.34
C GLY A 326 7.67 -22.54 -10.90
N VAL A 327 6.76 -22.84 -11.83
CA VAL A 327 5.53 -23.60 -11.55
C VAL A 327 5.92 -25.04 -11.30
N THR A 328 5.66 -25.50 -10.08
CA THR A 328 6.00 -26.84 -9.59
C THR A 328 4.83 -27.40 -8.79
N ARG A 329 4.95 -28.64 -8.31
CA ARG A 329 3.94 -29.24 -7.42
C ARG A 329 3.69 -28.42 -6.14
N GLU A 330 4.67 -27.65 -5.66
CA GLU A 330 4.50 -26.75 -4.50
C GLU A 330 3.62 -25.52 -4.79
N THR A 331 3.46 -25.16 -6.07
CA THR A 331 2.59 -24.07 -6.49
C THR A 331 1.13 -24.48 -6.68
N LEU A 332 0.86 -25.79 -6.64
CA LEU A 332 -0.50 -26.33 -6.75
C LEU A 332 -1.20 -26.25 -5.40
N ALA A 333 -2.48 -25.89 -5.45
CA ALA A 333 -3.37 -26.00 -4.31
C ALA A 333 -4.08 -27.36 -4.33
N THR A 334 -4.46 -27.85 -3.16
CA THR A 334 -5.16 -29.12 -2.99
C THR A 334 -6.56 -28.87 -2.45
N ASP A 335 -7.56 -29.52 -3.03
CA ASP A 335 -8.94 -29.55 -2.54
C ASP A 335 -9.41 -31.00 -2.56
N GLY A 336 -9.53 -31.60 -1.36
CA GLY A 336 -9.67 -33.04 -1.21
C GLY A 336 -8.48 -33.79 -1.80
N ASP A 337 -8.73 -34.66 -2.78
CA ASP A 337 -7.71 -35.44 -3.50
C ASP A 337 -7.26 -34.78 -4.81
N VAL A 338 -7.79 -33.59 -5.15
CA VAL A 338 -7.52 -32.92 -6.44
C VAL A 338 -6.51 -31.80 -6.26
N ASN A 339 -5.41 -31.90 -7.00
CA ASN A 339 -4.43 -30.82 -7.14
C ASN A 339 -4.79 -29.94 -8.35
N TYR A 340 -4.64 -28.64 -8.19
CA TYR A 340 -4.92 -27.67 -9.25
C TYR A 340 -4.02 -26.44 -9.14
N LEU A 341 -3.77 -25.78 -10.26
CA LEU A 341 -3.11 -24.49 -10.34
C LEU A 341 -4.16 -23.36 -10.17
N PRO A 342 -4.14 -22.62 -9.05
CA PRO A 342 -5.06 -21.51 -8.82
C PRO A 342 -4.58 -20.25 -9.55
N VAL A 343 -5.21 -19.91 -10.68
CA VAL A 343 -4.91 -18.68 -11.43
C VAL A 343 -5.99 -17.65 -11.14
N GLU A 344 -5.60 -16.46 -10.66
CA GLU A 344 -6.51 -15.33 -10.47
C GLU A 344 -6.24 -14.23 -11.50
N LEU A 345 -7.31 -13.63 -12.01
CA LEU A 345 -7.28 -12.63 -13.06
C LEU A 345 -8.18 -11.44 -12.71
N ILE A 346 -7.61 -10.24 -12.74
CA ILE A 346 -8.32 -8.97 -12.64
C ILE A 346 -8.46 -8.39 -14.03
N VAL A 347 -9.68 -8.10 -14.46
CA VAL A 347 -9.93 -7.56 -15.80
C VAL A 347 -10.38 -6.11 -15.68
N ARG A 348 -9.66 -5.18 -16.32
CA ARG A 348 -10.20 -3.84 -16.56
C ARG A 348 -11.12 -3.90 -17.77
N VAL A 349 -12.40 -3.61 -17.61
CA VAL A 349 -13.35 -3.69 -18.72
C VAL A 349 -13.56 -2.29 -19.29
N PHE A 350 -13.23 -2.09 -20.57
CA PHE A 350 -13.53 -0.87 -21.29
C PHE A 350 -14.63 -1.12 -22.32
N ARG A 351 -15.78 -0.47 -22.12
CA ARG A 351 -16.92 -0.56 -23.01
C ARG A 351 -16.94 0.58 -24.02
N THR A 352 -17.08 0.28 -25.31
CA THR A 352 -17.28 1.32 -26.33
C THR A 352 -18.72 1.85 -26.35
N HIS A 353 -19.68 1.03 -25.93
CA HIS A 353 -21.09 1.38 -25.83
C HIS A 353 -21.62 0.91 -24.48
N LYS A 354 -22.45 1.75 -23.82
CA LYS A 354 -22.84 1.53 -22.42
C LYS A 354 -23.75 0.32 -22.19
N GLY A 355 -24.55 -0.10 -23.17
CA GLY A 355 -25.40 -1.31 -23.10
C GLY A 355 -26.13 -1.45 -21.76
N ASP A 356 -26.27 -2.69 -21.28
CA ASP A 356 -26.47 -2.98 -19.86
C ASP A 356 -25.11 -3.04 -19.16
N ILE A 357 -24.92 -2.22 -18.13
CA ILE A 357 -23.64 -2.09 -17.41
C ILE A 357 -23.44 -3.28 -16.46
N GLU A 358 -24.53 -3.92 -16.02
CA GLU A 358 -24.51 -5.07 -15.10
C GLU A 358 -24.15 -6.39 -15.80
N GLU A 359 -24.40 -6.49 -17.11
CA GLU A 359 -24.12 -7.67 -17.92
C GLU A 359 -22.61 -7.85 -18.12
N ALA A 360 -22.03 -8.93 -17.61
CA ALA A 360 -20.59 -9.19 -17.71
C ALA A 360 -20.14 -9.45 -19.17
N ILE A 361 -18.89 -9.09 -19.49
CA ILE A 361 -18.32 -9.30 -20.83
C ILE A 361 -17.60 -10.63 -20.87
N ARG A 362 -17.82 -11.43 -21.92
CA ARG A 362 -17.24 -12.76 -22.02
C ARG A 362 -15.76 -12.69 -22.40
N GLY A 363 -14.94 -13.35 -21.61
CA GLY A 363 -13.53 -13.62 -21.85
C GLY A 363 -13.27 -15.11 -22.03
N SER A 364 -12.11 -15.43 -22.58
CA SER A 364 -11.58 -16.79 -22.52
C SER A 364 -10.20 -16.81 -21.88
N ILE A 365 -9.88 -17.92 -21.20
CA ILE A 365 -8.58 -18.20 -20.62
C ILE A 365 -8.16 -19.63 -20.96
N GLN A 366 -6.87 -19.83 -21.24
CA GLN A 366 -6.29 -21.15 -21.51
C GLN A 366 -4.81 -21.16 -21.10
N LEU A 367 -4.28 -22.35 -20.79
CA LEU A 367 -2.86 -22.59 -20.55
C LEU A 367 -2.19 -23.03 -21.85
N ARG A 368 -0.91 -22.65 -22.03
CA ARG A 368 -0.08 -23.07 -23.16
C ARG A 368 1.32 -23.41 -22.69
N ASN A 369 1.91 -24.44 -23.28
CA ASN A 369 3.33 -24.73 -23.09
C ASN A 369 4.19 -23.71 -23.86
N PRO A 370 5.11 -22.97 -23.20
CA PRO A 370 5.94 -21.97 -23.87
C PRO A 370 6.93 -22.57 -24.88
N ASP A 371 7.42 -23.79 -24.64
CA ASP A 371 8.40 -24.47 -25.49
C ASP A 371 7.72 -25.21 -26.66
N ASN A 372 6.50 -25.74 -26.43
CA ASN A 372 5.66 -26.35 -27.46
C ASN A 372 4.31 -25.64 -27.57
N ARG A 373 4.25 -24.62 -28.44
CA ARG A 373 3.07 -23.76 -28.62
C ARG A 373 1.83 -24.48 -29.19
N GLU A 374 1.95 -25.73 -29.65
CA GLU A 374 0.83 -26.54 -30.13
C GLU A 374 -0.03 -27.09 -28.99
N ILE A 375 0.58 -27.40 -27.84
CA ILE A 375 -0.12 -27.96 -26.67
C ILE A 375 -0.78 -26.84 -25.89
N LYS A 376 -2.12 -26.87 -25.82
CA LYS A 376 -2.95 -25.89 -25.10
C LYS A 376 -4.05 -26.59 -24.33
N SER A 377 -4.37 -26.09 -23.14
CA SER A 377 -5.57 -26.56 -22.44
C SER A 377 -6.84 -26.15 -23.19
N SER A 378 -7.92 -26.87 -22.93
CA SER A 378 -9.26 -26.49 -23.35
C SER A 378 -9.60 -25.06 -22.90
N LEU A 379 -10.40 -24.39 -23.74
CA LEU A 379 -10.79 -23.01 -23.56
C LEU A 379 -11.81 -22.89 -22.41
N VAL A 380 -11.47 -22.11 -21.39
CA VAL A 380 -12.43 -21.78 -20.32
C VAL A 380 -13.02 -20.40 -20.61
N VAL A 381 -14.33 -20.34 -20.84
CA VAL A 381 -15.06 -19.09 -21.04
C VAL A 381 -15.53 -18.56 -19.69
N PHE A 382 -15.39 -17.26 -19.45
CA PHE A 382 -15.78 -16.65 -18.18
C PHE A 382 -16.42 -15.27 -18.37
N PRO A 383 -17.37 -14.90 -17.49
CA PRO A 383 -17.92 -13.55 -17.44
C PRO A 383 -16.96 -12.61 -16.69
N ALA A 384 -16.49 -11.54 -17.33
CA ALA A 384 -15.65 -10.52 -16.73
C ALA A 384 -16.46 -9.27 -16.36
N LYS A 385 -16.42 -8.88 -15.08
CA LYS A 385 -16.85 -7.57 -14.61
C LYS A 385 -15.64 -6.66 -14.38
N ASP A 386 -15.86 -5.35 -14.48
CA ASP A 386 -14.78 -4.38 -14.33
C ASP A 386 -14.16 -4.44 -12.93
N MET A 387 -12.84 -4.64 -12.86
CA MET A 387 -12.04 -4.70 -11.62
C MET A 387 -12.44 -5.81 -10.63
N SER A 388 -13.24 -6.80 -11.05
CA SER A 388 -13.51 -8.00 -10.26
C SER A 388 -12.38 -9.02 -10.43
N VAL A 389 -12.21 -9.87 -9.42
CA VAL A 389 -11.24 -10.96 -9.47
C VAL A 389 -11.94 -12.24 -9.94
N ASN A 390 -11.47 -12.79 -11.05
CA ASN A 390 -11.91 -14.07 -11.59
C ASN A 390 -10.94 -15.15 -11.13
N SER A 391 -11.44 -16.25 -10.56
CA SER A 391 -10.62 -17.35 -10.03
C SER A 391 -10.78 -18.59 -10.90
N PHE A 392 -9.67 -19.10 -11.43
CA PHE A 392 -9.63 -20.29 -12.28
C PHE A 392 -8.87 -21.42 -11.58
N ARG A 393 -9.38 -22.63 -11.72
CA ARG A 393 -8.82 -23.84 -11.13
C ARG A 393 -8.43 -24.80 -12.26
N PHE A 394 -7.17 -24.78 -12.66
CA PHE A 394 -6.67 -25.71 -13.66
C PHE A 394 -6.18 -26.98 -12.98
N THR A 395 -6.96 -28.06 -13.04
CA THR A 395 -6.63 -29.35 -12.43
C THR A 395 -5.36 -29.97 -13.00
N GLU A 396 -4.73 -30.91 -12.28
CA GLU A 396 -3.57 -31.67 -12.81
C GLU A 396 -3.92 -32.40 -14.11
N THR A 397 -5.15 -32.89 -14.23
CA THR A 397 -5.68 -33.50 -15.47
C THR A 397 -6.52 -32.49 -16.23
N LEU A 398 -6.15 -32.21 -17.48
CA LEU A 398 -6.82 -31.27 -18.40
C LEU A 398 -7.03 -31.94 -19.76
N PHE A 399 -7.69 -31.24 -20.69
CA PHE A 399 -7.87 -31.71 -22.07
C PHE A 399 -7.21 -30.76 -23.06
N ASP A 400 -6.61 -31.30 -24.11
CA ASP A 400 -6.03 -30.50 -25.20
C ASP A 400 -7.14 -29.80 -26.02
N ALA A 401 -6.93 -28.54 -26.37
CA ALA A 401 -7.85 -27.75 -27.19
C ALA A 401 -8.06 -28.33 -28.60
N ALA A 402 -7.05 -28.96 -29.20
CA ALA A 402 -7.07 -29.41 -30.59
C ALA A 402 -7.72 -30.79 -30.76
N ASP A 403 -7.36 -31.76 -29.92
CA ASP A 403 -7.79 -33.16 -30.07
C ASP A 403 -8.55 -33.74 -28.86
N GLN A 404 -8.80 -32.92 -27.84
CA GLN A 404 -9.52 -33.32 -26.60
C GLN A 404 -8.89 -34.52 -25.89
N LYS A 405 -7.60 -34.79 -26.12
CA LYS A 405 -6.87 -35.81 -25.36
C LYS A 405 -6.57 -35.30 -23.96
N GLU A 406 -6.52 -36.23 -23.02
CA GLU A 406 -6.09 -35.96 -21.66
C GLU A 406 -4.61 -35.53 -21.65
N ILE A 407 -4.34 -34.39 -21.04
CA ILE A 407 -2.99 -33.82 -20.86
C ILE A 407 -2.76 -33.53 -19.38
N ASN A 408 -1.51 -33.68 -18.94
CA ASN A 408 -1.11 -33.38 -17.57
C ASN A 408 -0.56 -31.94 -17.47
N LEU A 409 -1.02 -31.21 -16.44
CA LEU A 409 -0.60 -29.84 -16.19
C LEU A 409 0.93 -29.69 -16.03
N LEU A 410 1.57 -30.53 -15.22
CA LEU A 410 3.00 -30.40 -14.93
C LEU A 410 3.88 -31.06 -15.99
N ASP A 411 3.44 -32.17 -16.57
CA ASP A 411 4.27 -32.92 -17.53
C ASP A 411 4.16 -32.37 -18.96
N ASP A 412 2.98 -31.89 -19.38
CA ASP A 412 2.72 -31.47 -20.76
C ASP A 412 2.61 -29.95 -20.95
N LEU A 413 2.01 -29.21 -20.00
CA LEU A 413 1.81 -27.76 -20.11
C LEU A 413 2.94 -26.93 -19.51
N VAL A 414 3.65 -27.45 -18.51
CA VAL A 414 4.78 -26.78 -17.87
C VAL A 414 6.08 -27.23 -18.57
N SER A 415 6.87 -26.25 -19.00
CA SER A 415 8.23 -26.47 -19.54
C SER A 415 9.13 -27.14 -18.50
N LYS A 416 10.21 -27.80 -18.96
CA LYS A 416 11.22 -28.42 -18.07
C LYS A 416 11.85 -27.43 -17.09
N ASP A 417 11.89 -26.14 -17.43
CA ASP A 417 12.39 -25.07 -16.57
C ASP A 417 11.31 -24.51 -15.62
N GLY A 418 10.12 -25.13 -15.58
CA GLY A 418 9.01 -24.74 -14.73
C GLY A 418 8.18 -23.58 -15.29
N ARG A 419 8.17 -23.37 -16.61
CA ARG A 419 7.49 -22.22 -17.24
C ARG A 419 6.13 -22.60 -17.83
N VAL A 420 5.12 -21.76 -17.65
CA VAL A 420 3.78 -21.93 -18.26
C VAL A 420 3.22 -20.60 -18.72
N GLU A 421 2.48 -20.61 -19.83
CA GLU A 421 1.81 -19.41 -20.34
C GLU A 421 0.31 -19.44 -20.06
N VAL A 422 -0.22 -18.31 -19.60
CA VAL A 422 -1.65 -18.07 -19.46
C VAL A 422 -2.07 -17.09 -20.56
N ILE A 423 -3.00 -17.51 -21.42
CA ILE A 423 -3.50 -16.71 -22.53
C ILE A 423 -4.92 -16.28 -22.22
N VAL A 424 -5.18 -14.98 -22.30
CA VAL A 424 -6.52 -14.40 -22.13
C VAL A 424 -6.94 -13.64 -23.38
N GLN A 425 -8.19 -13.83 -23.81
CA GLN A 425 -8.81 -13.10 -24.91
C GLN A 425 -10.15 -12.51 -24.50
N CYS A 426 -10.54 -11.42 -25.16
CA CYS A 426 -11.89 -10.85 -25.06
C CYS A 426 -12.74 -11.42 -26.20
N ILE A 427 -13.85 -12.07 -25.88
CA ILE A 427 -14.70 -12.74 -26.87
C ILE A 427 -15.64 -11.73 -27.52
N ASP A 428 -16.24 -10.85 -26.72
CA ASP A 428 -17.28 -9.95 -27.22
C ASP A 428 -16.71 -8.82 -28.08
N GLY A 429 -17.19 -8.76 -29.33
CA GLY A 429 -16.78 -7.77 -30.31
C GLY A 429 -17.10 -6.34 -29.89
N GLY A 430 -16.19 -5.40 -30.18
CA GLY A 430 -16.38 -3.98 -29.88
C GLY A 430 -16.14 -3.61 -28.41
N GLN A 431 -15.76 -4.55 -27.56
CA GLN A 431 -15.36 -4.31 -26.17
C GLN A 431 -13.86 -4.56 -26.00
N TYR A 432 -13.28 -4.10 -24.89
CA TYR A 432 -11.85 -4.21 -24.65
C TYR A 432 -11.54 -4.66 -23.22
N PHE A 433 -10.55 -5.54 -23.08
CA PHE A 433 -9.98 -5.90 -21.78
C PHE A 433 -8.62 -5.23 -21.60
N GLY A 434 -8.46 -4.52 -20.49
CA GLY A 434 -7.22 -3.87 -20.08
C GLY A 434 -6.49 -4.70 -19.05
N PHE A 435 -5.18 -4.87 -19.27
CA PHE A 435 -4.32 -5.67 -18.42
C PHE A 435 -2.99 -4.98 -18.16
N ALA A 436 -2.45 -5.21 -16.98
CA ALA A 436 -1.06 -5.03 -16.62
C ALA A 436 -0.47 -6.36 -16.10
N ARG A 437 0.86 -6.45 -15.99
CA ARG A 437 1.54 -7.71 -15.65
C ARG A 437 1.02 -8.32 -14.35
N ALA A 438 0.73 -7.50 -13.34
CA ALA A 438 0.27 -7.97 -12.03
C ALA A 438 -1.23 -8.31 -11.96
N ASP A 439 -2.01 -8.06 -13.01
CA ASP A 439 -3.44 -8.38 -13.01
C ASP A 439 -3.72 -9.90 -13.13
N CYS A 440 -2.75 -10.70 -13.58
CA CYS A 440 -2.80 -12.15 -13.52
C CYS A 440 -1.74 -12.68 -12.56
N TYR A 441 -2.13 -13.60 -11.67
CA TYR A 441 -1.19 -14.22 -10.72
C TYR A 441 -1.61 -15.63 -10.33
N VAL A 442 -0.64 -16.45 -9.96
CA VAL A 442 -0.89 -17.74 -9.31
C VAL A 442 -1.06 -17.48 -7.81
N ARG A 443 -2.18 -17.92 -7.22
CA ARG A 443 -2.43 -17.75 -5.79
C ARG A 443 -1.73 -18.84 -4.99
N LEU A 444 -0.67 -18.46 -4.28
CA LEU A 444 -0.03 -19.33 -3.29
C LEU A 444 -0.94 -19.51 -2.04
N PRO A 445 -0.66 -20.48 -1.16
CA PRO A 445 -1.42 -20.68 0.07
C PRO A 445 -1.65 -19.36 0.82
N GLU A 446 -2.92 -19.12 1.19
CA GLU A 446 -3.33 -17.86 1.78
C GLU A 446 -2.69 -17.63 3.16
N GLY A 447 -2.36 -16.37 3.44
CA GLY A 447 -1.95 -15.94 4.77
C GLY A 447 -3.12 -15.89 5.73
N ASN A 448 -2.83 -15.74 7.02
CA ASN A 448 -3.86 -15.54 8.04
C ASN A 448 -4.45 -14.12 7.91
N PRO A 449 -5.77 -13.96 7.63
CA PRO A 449 -6.38 -12.65 7.45
C PRO A 449 -6.31 -11.73 8.67
N ALA A 450 -6.44 -12.28 9.88
CA ALA A 450 -6.35 -11.51 11.11
C ALA A 450 -4.94 -10.98 11.35
N TRP A 451 -3.92 -11.82 11.10
CA TRP A 451 -2.53 -11.37 11.17
C TRP A 451 -2.21 -10.32 10.09
N ASN A 452 -2.78 -10.47 8.90
CA ASN A 452 -2.64 -9.48 7.84
C ASN A 452 -3.27 -8.13 8.20
N PHE A 453 -4.42 -8.14 8.87
CA PHE A 453 -5.05 -6.95 9.41
C PHE A 453 -4.16 -6.22 10.44
N VAL A 454 -3.49 -6.97 11.32
CA VAL A 454 -2.50 -6.42 12.26
C VAL A 454 -1.30 -5.83 11.54
N LYS A 455 -0.76 -6.50 10.51
CA LYS A 455 0.31 -5.95 9.65
C LYS A 455 -0.11 -4.63 8.99
N GLY A 456 -1.37 -4.51 8.58
CA GLY A 456 -1.94 -3.27 8.06
C GLY A 456 -1.90 -2.14 9.09
N HIS A 457 -2.33 -2.41 10.32
CA HIS A 457 -2.28 -1.44 11.42
C HIS A 457 -0.85 -1.07 11.81
N LEU A 458 0.10 -1.98 11.65
CA LEU A 458 1.51 -1.69 11.89
C LEU A 458 2.05 -0.63 10.90
N GLY A 459 1.54 -0.57 9.66
CA GLY A 459 1.82 0.55 8.76
C GLY A 459 1.34 1.89 9.33
N ILE A 460 0.12 1.94 9.87
CA ILE A 460 -0.42 3.14 10.54
C ILE A 460 0.44 3.51 11.77
N TRP A 461 0.86 2.51 12.55
CA TRP A 461 1.75 2.70 13.68
C TRP A 461 3.06 3.37 13.27
N VAL A 462 3.69 2.90 12.18
CA VAL A 462 4.93 3.48 11.64
C VAL A 462 4.76 4.94 11.26
N GLN A 463 3.68 5.26 10.53
CA GLN A 463 3.39 6.64 10.14
C GLN A 463 3.19 7.55 11.36
N MET A 464 2.43 7.07 12.36
CA MET A 464 2.22 7.78 13.62
C MET A 464 3.54 8.03 14.36
N VAL A 465 4.41 7.02 14.47
CA VAL A 465 5.72 7.14 15.13
C VAL A 465 6.58 8.22 14.46
N ILE A 466 6.58 8.26 13.12
CA ILE A 466 7.30 9.28 12.36
C ILE A 466 6.73 10.67 12.64
N VAL A 467 5.40 10.83 12.63
CA VAL A 467 4.74 12.10 12.98
C VAL A 467 5.08 12.55 14.40
N ILE A 468 5.02 11.65 15.38
CA ILE A 468 5.40 11.93 16.77
C ILE A 468 6.86 12.40 16.83
N THR A 469 7.74 11.73 16.10
CA THR A 469 9.17 12.04 16.07
C THR A 469 9.44 13.43 15.48
N ILE A 470 8.80 13.76 14.36
CA ILE A 470 8.86 15.09 13.73
C ILE A 470 8.31 16.16 14.68
N GLY A 471 7.16 15.91 15.31
CA GLY A 471 6.52 16.87 16.20
C GLY A 471 7.30 17.09 17.49
N VAL A 472 7.93 16.05 18.06
CA VAL A 472 8.83 16.21 19.20
C VAL A 472 10.06 17.01 18.80
N LEU A 473 10.67 16.72 17.64
CA LEU A 473 11.78 17.51 17.11
C LEU A 473 11.41 18.99 16.99
N ALA A 474 10.31 19.30 16.30
CA ALA A 474 9.82 20.66 16.11
C ALA A 474 9.57 21.37 17.46
N SER A 475 9.04 20.65 18.44
CA SER A 475 8.69 21.18 19.76
C SER A 475 9.92 21.52 20.62
N THR A 476 11.11 20.99 20.30
CA THR A 476 12.36 21.34 21.02
C THR A 476 12.75 22.81 20.88
N PHE A 477 12.50 23.44 19.73
CA PHE A 477 12.97 24.80 19.43
C PHE A 477 11.85 25.80 19.09
N LEU A 478 10.66 25.33 18.69
CA LEU A 478 9.54 26.19 18.33
C LEU A 478 8.55 26.40 19.48
N ASN A 479 7.57 27.27 19.28
CA ASN A 479 6.37 27.34 20.12
C ASN A 479 5.32 26.32 19.61
N GLY A 480 4.32 26.01 20.44
CA GLY A 480 3.32 24.96 20.11
C GLY A 480 2.65 25.13 18.74
N PRO A 481 2.06 26.30 18.41
CA PRO A 481 1.43 26.51 17.11
C PRO A 481 2.39 26.39 15.92
N ILE A 482 3.61 26.92 16.01
CA ILE A 482 4.58 26.85 14.91
C ILE A 482 5.14 25.42 14.78
N ALA A 483 5.36 24.72 15.89
CA ALA A 483 5.74 23.30 15.88
C ALA A 483 4.67 22.44 15.19
N ALA A 484 3.40 22.70 15.47
CA ALA A 484 2.29 22.01 14.83
C ALA A 484 2.24 22.30 13.33
N LEU A 485 2.40 23.58 12.92
CA LEU A 485 2.44 23.96 11.51
C LEU A 485 3.59 23.28 10.77
N LEU A 486 4.80 23.26 11.35
CA LEU A 486 5.95 22.57 10.76
C LEU A 486 5.66 21.06 10.60
N THR A 487 5.10 20.43 11.62
CA THR A 487 4.77 19.00 11.58
C THR A 487 3.70 18.70 10.53
N VAL A 488 2.68 19.56 10.40
CA VAL A 488 1.67 19.47 9.32
C VAL A 488 2.33 19.62 7.95
N SER A 489 3.28 20.54 7.78
CA SER A 489 4.04 20.67 6.52
C SER A 489 4.78 19.38 6.17
N PHE A 490 5.43 18.71 7.12
CA PHE A 490 6.06 17.41 6.89
C PHE A 490 5.05 16.32 6.53
N ILE A 491 3.87 16.30 7.16
CA ILE A 491 2.79 15.36 6.81
C ILE A 491 2.34 15.57 5.37
N LEU A 492 1.99 16.81 5.02
CA LEU A 492 1.51 17.15 3.68
C LEU A 492 2.58 16.87 2.61
N LEU A 493 3.79 17.38 2.78
CA LEU A 493 4.89 17.15 1.83
C LEU A 493 5.25 15.67 1.72
N GLY A 494 5.12 14.90 2.80
CA GLY A 494 5.36 13.47 2.78
C GLY A 494 4.31 12.65 2.03
N PHE A 495 3.03 13.07 2.04
CA PHE A 495 2.00 12.48 1.18
C PHE A 495 2.19 12.84 -0.30
N PHE A 496 2.75 14.02 -0.59
CA PHE A 496 3.04 14.48 -1.96
C PHE A 496 4.49 14.24 -2.39
N ARG A 497 5.23 13.37 -1.68
CA ARG A 497 6.65 13.17 -1.92
C ARG A 497 6.96 12.70 -3.35
N ASP A 498 6.17 11.75 -3.89
CA ASP A 498 6.37 11.25 -5.25
C ASP A 498 6.27 12.36 -6.30
N PHE A 499 5.28 13.25 -6.16
CA PHE A 499 5.14 14.42 -7.02
C PHE A 499 6.30 15.40 -6.82
N PHE A 500 6.73 15.60 -5.58
CA PHE A 500 7.86 16.48 -5.27
C PHE A 500 9.17 15.97 -5.89
N VAL A 501 9.39 14.66 -5.86
CA VAL A 501 10.52 13.98 -6.53
C VAL A 501 10.39 14.03 -8.05
N SER A 502 9.19 13.87 -8.61
CA SER A 502 9.01 13.91 -10.08
C SER A 502 9.31 15.30 -10.65
N VAL A 503 8.93 16.36 -9.96
CA VAL A 503 9.32 17.73 -10.30
C VAL A 503 10.83 17.92 -10.15
N ALA A 504 11.41 17.48 -9.03
CA ALA A 504 12.83 17.64 -8.77
C ALA A 504 13.76 16.83 -9.69
N THR A 505 13.24 15.82 -10.39
CA THR A 505 13.97 14.99 -11.36
C THR A 505 13.70 15.39 -12.82
N GLY A 506 12.86 16.41 -13.04
CA GLY A 506 12.49 16.86 -14.39
C GLY A 506 11.60 15.88 -15.16
N THR A 507 10.95 14.93 -14.49
CA THR A 507 10.03 13.96 -15.12
C THR A 507 8.60 14.49 -15.24
N SER A 508 8.28 15.59 -14.53
CA SER A 508 6.98 16.25 -14.59
C SER A 508 6.81 17.10 -15.86
N TYR A 509 5.59 17.12 -16.41
CA TYR A 509 5.23 18.02 -17.50
C TYR A 509 5.22 19.48 -17.02
N GLY A 510 5.78 20.39 -17.81
CA GLY A 510 5.81 21.83 -17.51
C GLY A 510 7.15 22.39 -17.03
N GLY A 511 8.15 21.53 -16.78
CA GLY A 511 9.47 21.93 -16.30
C GLY A 511 9.51 22.24 -14.80
N GLY A 512 10.50 23.01 -14.37
CA GLY A 512 10.69 23.40 -12.99
C GLY A 512 9.57 24.29 -12.43
N PRO A 513 9.55 24.57 -11.11
CA PRO A 513 8.47 25.31 -10.46
C PRO A 513 8.25 26.74 -11.02
N ILE A 514 9.32 27.49 -11.29
CA ILE A 514 9.24 28.84 -11.85
C ILE A 514 8.82 28.75 -13.31
N GLU A 515 9.39 27.82 -14.08
CA GLU A 515 8.98 27.57 -15.46
C GLU A 515 7.47 27.29 -15.56
N SER A 516 6.96 26.38 -14.73
CA SER A 516 5.54 26.05 -14.66
C SER A 516 4.67 27.25 -14.27
N PHE A 517 5.12 28.07 -13.32
CA PHE A 517 4.43 29.29 -12.92
C PHE A 517 4.38 30.35 -14.03
N VAL A 518 5.50 30.54 -14.74
CA VAL A 518 5.56 31.45 -15.90
C VAL A 518 4.63 30.96 -17.00
N ARG A 519 4.62 29.66 -17.30
CA ARG A 519 3.70 29.05 -18.27
C ARG A 519 2.23 29.26 -17.88
N LEU A 520 1.90 29.11 -16.60
CA LEU A 520 0.55 29.34 -16.07
C LEU A 520 0.09 30.79 -16.29
N ILE A 521 0.92 31.77 -15.94
CA ILE A 521 0.59 33.19 -16.10
C ILE A 521 0.51 33.57 -17.59
N THR A 522 1.41 33.03 -18.41
CA THR A 522 1.49 33.35 -19.85
C THR A 522 0.55 32.49 -20.70
N GLN A 523 -0.22 31.58 -20.09
CA GLN A 523 -1.11 30.63 -20.76
C GLN A 523 -0.42 29.83 -21.87
N MET A 524 0.87 29.54 -21.71
CA MET A 524 1.62 28.72 -22.65
C MET A 524 1.32 27.23 -22.43
N ASN A 525 1.34 26.44 -23.50
CA ASN A 525 1.26 24.99 -23.40
C ASN A 525 2.48 24.45 -22.61
N LEU A 526 2.26 23.45 -21.75
CA LEU A 526 3.27 22.83 -20.89
C LEU A 526 4.42 22.17 -21.65
N THR A 527 4.21 21.76 -22.91
CA THR A 527 5.22 21.05 -23.72
C THR A 527 5.92 21.93 -24.74
N THR A 528 5.43 23.15 -24.99
CA THR A 528 6.05 24.05 -25.98
C THR A 528 7.38 24.61 -25.44
N PRO A 529 8.51 24.48 -26.14
CA PRO A 529 9.76 25.08 -25.69
C PRO A 529 9.67 26.61 -25.72
N PHE A 530 10.34 27.29 -24.78
CA PHE A 530 10.48 28.74 -24.84
C PHE A 530 11.31 29.14 -26.06
N SER A 531 10.91 30.20 -26.77
CA SER A 531 11.65 30.68 -27.94
C SER A 531 13.05 31.16 -27.54
N GLU A 532 14.05 30.78 -28.34
CA GLU A 532 15.47 31.14 -28.12
C GLU A 532 15.72 32.67 -28.11
N GLU A 533 14.81 33.44 -28.70
CA GLU A 533 14.84 34.91 -28.77
C GLU A 533 14.69 35.61 -27.40
N ARG A 534 14.17 34.93 -26.36
CA ARG A 534 14.03 35.49 -24.98
C ARG A 534 15.26 35.19 -24.09
N GLY A 535 16.44 35.01 -24.69
CA GLY A 535 17.59 34.28 -24.15
C GLY A 535 18.04 34.56 -22.71
N ALA A 536 17.99 35.79 -22.20
CA ALA A 536 18.45 36.10 -20.84
C ALA A 536 17.41 35.77 -19.74
N PRO A 537 16.14 36.23 -19.82
CA PRO A 537 15.10 35.84 -18.87
C PRO A 537 14.88 34.33 -18.76
N VAL A 538 14.90 33.61 -19.90
CA VAL A 538 14.69 32.14 -19.91
C VAL A 538 15.85 31.42 -19.23
N ARG A 539 17.09 31.88 -19.44
CA ARG A 539 18.26 31.31 -18.77
C ARG A 539 18.23 31.55 -17.26
N ILE A 540 17.89 32.77 -16.83
CA ILE A 540 17.76 33.10 -15.40
C ILE A 540 16.69 32.22 -14.75
N MET A 541 15.52 32.10 -15.38
CA MET A 541 14.45 31.23 -14.92
C MET A 541 14.93 29.78 -14.75
N LYS A 542 15.57 29.20 -15.78
CA LYS A 542 16.09 27.82 -15.72
C LYS A 542 17.15 27.63 -14.64
N THR A 543 18.09 28.55 -14.48
CA THR A 543 19.10 28.47 -13.41
C THR A 543 18.48 28.58 -12.02
N LEU A 544 17.43 29.39 -11.85
CA LEU A 544 16.69 29.43 -10.58
C LEU A 544 15.94 28.12 -10.33
N ASP A 545 15.35 27.53 -11.38
CA ASP A 545 14.73 26.21 -11.28
C ASP A 545 15.73 25.12 -10.93
N ASP A 546 16.92 25.08 -11.54
CA ASP A 546 17.98 24.13 -11.19
C ASP A 546 18.33 24.20 -9.68
N VAL A 547 18.43 25.41 -9.13
CA VAL A 547 18.71 25.63 -7.70
C VAL A 547 17.54 25.15 -6.82
N ILE A 548 16.30 25.42 -7.24
CA ILE A 548 15.11 24.98 -6.53
C ILE A 548 15.00 23.46 -6.58
N GLU A 549 15.21 22.83 -7.74
CA GLU A 549 15.17 21.38 -7.92
C GLU A 549 16.21 20.67 -7.06
N VAL A 550 17.46 21.15 -7.00
CA VAL A 550 18.48 20.61 -6.09
C VAL A 550 18.05 20.73 -4.62
N THR A 551 17.45 21.87 -4.25
CA THR A 551 16.92 22.07 -2.90
C THR A 551 15.76 21.12 -2.62
N MET A 552 14.87 20.90 -3.59
CA MET A 552 13.77 19.95 -3.50
C MET A 552 14.30 18.52 -3.34
N GLN A 553 15.32 18.09 -4.09
CA GLN A 553 15.92 16.76 -3.90
C GLN A 553 16.47 16.58 -2.48
N ALA A 554 17.17 17.59 -1.95
CA ALA A 554 17.69 17.55 -0.58
C ALA A 554 16.58 17.50 0.49
N VAL A 555 15.46 18.18 0.27
CA VAL A 555 14.29 18.10 1.16
C VAL A 555 13.60 16.73 1.02
N ALA A 556 13.45 16.22 -0.21
CA ALA A 556 12.81 14.95 -0.52
C ALA A 556 13.52 13.73 0.08
N SER A 557 14.84 13.83 0.30
CA SER A 557 15.62 12.77 0.94
C SER A 557 15.35 12.63 2.44
N VAL A 558 14.81 13.68 3.09
CA VAL A 558 14.46 13.67 4.52
C VAL A 558 12.95 13.57 4.76
N LEU A 559 12.14 13.91 3.76
CA LEU A 559 10.70 13.80 3.89
C LEU A 559 10.27 12.32 3.96
N PRO A 560 9.38 11.97 4.91
CA PRO A 560 8.82 10.63 4.99
C PRO A 560 7.85 10.40 3.83
N ASP A 561 7.92 9.21 3.25
CA ASP A 561 7.01 8.80 2.19
C ASP A 561 5.76 8.15 2.79
N PHE A 562 4.76 8.95 3.17
CA PHE A 562 3.58 8.41 3.85
C PHE A 562 2.78 7.45 2.96
N TYR A 563 2.81 7.61 1.63
CA TYR A 563 2.11 6.71 0.72
C TYR A 563 2.73 5.30 0.75
N SER A 564 4.04 5.18 0.58
CA SER A 564 4.74 3.89 0.61
C SER A 564 4.76 3.22 2.00
N LEU A 565 4.61 4.00 3.08
CA LEU A 565 4.50 3.51 4.44
C LEU A 565 3.10 2.98 4.79
N SER A 566 2.10 3.24 3.93
CA SER A 566 0.74 2.71 4.11
C SER A 566 0.62 1.29 3.57
N SER A 567 0.10 0.39 4.39
CA SER A 567 -0.24 -0.98 3.99
C SER A 567 -1.75 -1.21 3.88
N ALA A 568 -2.56 -0.14 3.98
CA ALA A 568 -4.03 -0.23 4.00
C ALA A 568 -4.60 -0.88 2.73
N THR A 569 -4.05 -0.51 1.56
CA THR A 569 -4.53 -1.02 0.27
C THR A 569 -4.32 -2.53 0.10
N TYR A 570 -3.28 -3.12 0.70
CA TYR A 570 -3.09 -4.58 0.68
C TYR A 570 -4.25 -5.28 1.39
N VAL A 571 -4.57 -4.82 2.60
CA VAL A 571 -5.65 -5.40 3.41
C VAL A 571 -7.01 -5.21 2.73
N ALA A 572 -7.28 -4.01 2.22
CA ALA A 572 -8.55 -3.70 1.56
C ALA A 572 -8.77 -4.50 0.26
N GLN A 573 -7.70 -4.81 -0.47
CA GLN A 573 -7.77 -5.65 -1.68
C GLN A 573 -7.69 -7.16 -1.37
N GLY A 574 -7.51 -7.54 -0.10
CA GLY A 574 -7.39 -8.93 0.33
C GLY A 574 -6.08 -9.60 -0.07
N TYR A 575 -4.99 -8.83 -0.15
CA TYR A 575 -3.62 -9.32 -0.37
C TYR A 575 -2.83 -9.38 0.93
N ASP A 576 -2.00 -10.41 1.08
CA ASP A 576 -1.06 -10.50 2.20
C ASP A 576 0.04 -9.43 2.09
N ILE A 577 0.34 -8.78 3.21
CA ILE A 577 1.45 -7.83 3.33
C ILE A 577 2.74 -8.63 3.58
N PRO A 578 3.73 -8.60 2.67
CA PRO A 578 4.95 -9.38 2.87
C PRO A 578 5.74 -8.89 4.08
N ALA A 579 6.32 -9.83 4.85
CA ALA A 579 7.08 -9.51 6.05
C ALA A 579 8.26 -8.56 5.79
N ALA A 580 8.86 -8.64 4.58
CA ALA A 580 9.89 -7.71 4.15
C ALA A 580 9.41 -6.26 4.14
N VAL A 581 8.18 -5.99 3.67
CA VAL A 581 7.60 -4.63 3.65
C VAL A 581 7.45 -4.08 5.06
N VAL A 582 6.89 -4.89 5.96
CA VAL A 582 6.72 -4.54 7.38
C VAL A 582 8.09 -4.23 8.01
N GLY A 583 9.10 -5.06 7.75
CA GLY A 583 10.46 -4.85 8.23
C GLY A 583 11.06 -3.53 7.74
N ARG A 584 10.87 -3.18 6.46
CA ARG A 584 11.31 -1.89 5.88
C ARG A 584 10.65 -0.72 6.59
N GLN A 585 9.33 -0.75 6.72
CA GLN A 585 8.54 0.31 7.36
C GLN A 585 9.01 0.56 8.80
N VAL A 586 9.20 -0.51 9.59
CA VAL A 586 9.71 -0.41 10.98
C VAL A 586 11.14 0.13 11.00
N CYS A 587 12.01 -0.35 10.12
CA CYS A 587 13.39 0.11 10.04
C CYS A 587 13.47 1.61 9.69
N ILE A 588 12.62 2.08 8.78
CA ILE A 588 12.49 3.51 8.44
C ILE A 588 12.05 4.32 9.67
N ALA A 589 11.01 3.88 10.40
CA ALA A 589 10.61 4.55 11.64
C ALA A 589 11.75 4.64 12.67
N LEU A 590 12.51 3.56 12.87
CA LEU A 590 13.67 3.55 13.76
C LEU A 590 14.74 4.54 13.30
N ALA A 591 14.99 4.64 12.00
CA ALA A 591 15.92 5.60 11.42
C ALA A 591 15.50 7.05 11.72
N TYR A 592 14.21 7.37 11.59
CA TYR A 592 13.67 8.68 11.99
C TYR A 592 13.86 8.94 13.50
N ILE A 593 13.52 7.97 14.36
CA ILE A 593 13.70 8.11 15.82
C ILE A 593 15.15 8.43 16.15
N VAL A 594 16.11 7.68 15.59
CA VAL A 594 17.54 7.88 15.85
C VAL A 594 17.98 9.26 15.34
N GLY A 595 17.75 9.56 14.06
CA GLY A 595 18.21 10.81 13.44
C GLY A 595 17.63 12.05 14.12
N PHE A 596 16.33 12.05 14.43
CA PHE A 596 15.65 13.21 14.99
C PHE A 596 15.82 13.33 16.51
N THR A 597 16.11 12.23 17.21
CA THR A 597 16.57 12.32 18.61
C THR A 597 17.93 13.01 18.69
N ILE A 598 18.86 12.70 17.78
CA ILE A 598 20.16 13.35 17.71
C ILE A 598 20.00 14.83 17.36
N ALA A 599 19.20 15.16 16.33
CA ALA A 599 18.92 16.55 15.97
C ALA A 599 18.24 17.32 17.12
N GLY A 600 17.23 16.71 17.76
CA GLY A 600 16.52 17.28 18.90
C GLY A 600 17.40 17.50 20.12
N TYR A 601 18.38 16.63 20.36
CA TYR A 601 19.38 16.83 21.41
C TYR A 601 20.14 18.15 21.23
N PHE A 602 20.71 18.37 20.03
CA PHE A 602 21.48 19.59 19.75
C PHE A 602 20.61 20.84 19.83
N LEU A 603 19.40 20.79 19.25
CA LEU A 603 18.46 21.92 19.29
C LEU A 603 18.02 22.26 20.72
N LEU A 604 17.67 21.26 21.53
CA LEU A 604 17.25 21.48 22.92
C LEU A 604 18.41 22.01 23.79
N ARG A 605 19.65 21.55 23.55
CA ARG A 605 20.84 22.02 24.27
C ARG A 605 21.17 23.48 23.98
N THR A 606 20.85 23.98 22.78
CA THR A 606 21.07 25.41 22.44
C THR A 606 20.07 26.34 23.13
N ARG A 607 18.95 25.82 23.63
CA ARG A 607 18.03 26.60 24.46
C ARG A 607 18.59 26.72 25.87
N GLU A 608 18.65 27.94 26.39
CA GLU A 608 19.04 28.22 27.78
C GLU A 608 17.94 27.75 28.75
N VAL A 609 17.79 26.44 28.93
CA VAL A 609 16.81 25.83 29.87
C VAL A 609 17.39 25.72 31.29
N ALA A 610 18.71 25.84 31.43
CA ALA A 610 19.38 26.04 32.71
C ALA A 610 20.74 26.74 32.48
N LYS A 611 20.83 28.00 32.90
CA LYS A 611 22.07 28.61 33.41
C LYS A 611 21.79 29.07 34.83
#